data_AF-A0A963GYT3-F1
#
_entry.id   AF-A0A963GYT3-F1
#
_cell.length_a   1.000
_cell.length_b   1.000
_cell.length_c   1.000
_cell.angle_alpha   90.00
_cell.angle_beta   90.00
_cell.angle_gamma   90.00
#
_symmetry.space_group_name_H-M   'P 1'
#
loop_
_entity.id
_entity.type
_entity.pdbx_description
1 polymer ?
#
loop_
_entity_poly.entity_id
_entity_poly.type
_entity_poly.pdbx_seq_one_letter_code
_entity_poly.pdbx_strand_id
1 'polypeptide(L)'
;MDKLEVFPWNKNFETGIDRIDDQHKILISILNKLALTLTYNNPIEINRVFKQLIEYAEFHFESEEEIWIEYLHNDSWLSSHQLSHSSFLPKIFELKNQDRGKNQSEIIESIILFLIRWLAFHILDNDKRMAFFIENMQKGMAFDEAKISADRKMSGSIRGLIETVLTMYDSLSSRTLALVRESNQRKRMEQELKIANKQLRQANARLESLSITDDLTGLSNRRHFNNVFALEIKRARREKTSAALLIIDIDFFKKINDNYGHSMGDKTLIKVGQALKKLCKRPGDYAFRLGGEEFCVIASNM
;
A
#
# COMPACT_ATOMS: atom_id res chain seq x y z
N MET A 1 7.68 10.58 -0.35
CA MET A 1 7.88 9.14 -0.12
C MET A 1 9.38 8.96 -0.09
N ASP A 2 9.96 8.70 1.07
CA ASP A 2 11.39 8.34 1.14
C ASP A 2 11.62 7.15 0.20
N LYS A 3 12.66 7.25 -0.64
CA LYS A 3 13.10 6.13 -1.47
C LYS A 3 13.50 5.01 -0.51
N LEU A 4 12.72 3.94 -0.49
CA LEU A 4 13.13 2.73 0.20
C LEU A 4 14.40 2.21 -0.48
N GLU A 5 15.53 2.27 0.24
CA GLU A 5 16.79 1.69 -0.17
C GLU A 5 17.12 0.53 0.76
N VAL A 6 17.02 -0.69 0.24
CA VAL A 6 17.38 -1.90 0.97
C VAL A 6 18.87 -2.20 0.87
N PHE A 7 19.60 -1.48 0.02
CA PHE A 7 21.05 -1.52 -0.14
C PHE A 7 21.56 -0.15 -0.58
N PRO A 8 21.89 0.77 0.35
CA PRO A 8 22.38 2.10 -0.03
C PRO A 8 23.86 2.06 -0.41
N TRP A 9 24.25 2.85 -1.42
CA TRP A 9 25.67 3.05 -1.73
C TRP A 9 26.37 3.79 -0.59
N ASN A 10 27.63 3.43 -0.35
CA ASN A 10 28.51 4.04 0.63
C ASN A 10 29.92 4.12 0.04
N LYS A 11 30.69 5.15 0.38
CA LYS A 11 32.11 5.29 0.04
C LYS A 11 32.96 4.07 0.40
N ASN A 12 32.54 3.31 1.42
CA ASN A 12 33.20 2.06 1.76
C ASN A 12 33.12 0.98 0.67
N PHE A 13 32.28 1.14 -0.36
CA PHE A 13 32.24 0.28 -1.55
C PHE A 13 33.13 0.78 -2.69
N GLU A 14 33.69 2.00 -2.62
CA GLU A 14 34.55 2.55 -3.68
C GLU A 14 35.82 1.70 -3.82
N THR A 15 36.05 1.19 -5.02
CA THR A 15 37.25 0.47 -5.43
C THR A 15 38.39 1.44 -5.72
N GLY A 16 38.06 2.71 -6.03
CA GLY A 16 39.02 3.72 -6.49
C GLY A 16 39.18 3.73 -8.02
N ILE A 17 38.42 2.91 -8.74
CA ILE A 17 38.34 2.89 -10.20
C ILE A 17 36.96 3.43 -10.59
N ASP A 18 36.91 4.69 -11.05
CA ASP A 18 35.65 5.42 -11.31
C ASP A 18 34.67 4.64 -12.20
N ARG A 19 35.18 3.99 -13.26
CA ARG A 19 34.37 3.17 -14.18
C ARG A 19 33.64 2.03 -13.46
N ILE A 20 34.33 1.33 -12.55
CA ILE A 20 33.75 0.22 -11.77
C ILE A 20 32.78 0.76 -10.72
N ASP A 21 33.16 1.82 -10.01
CA ASP A 21 32.35 2.41 -8.95
C ASP A 21 31.01 2.96 -9.47
N ASP A 22 31.01 3.57 -10.65
CA ASP A 22 29.78 4.04 -11.30
C ASP A 22 28.87 2.88 -11.75
N GLN A 23 29.45 1.78 -12.20
CA GLN A 23 28.69 0.57 -12.54
C GLN A 23 28.08 -0.09 -11.31
N HIS A 24 28.82 -0.18 -10.20
CA HIS A 24 28.30 -0.68 -8.93
C HIS A 24 27.11 0.15 -8.43
N LYS A 25 27.19 1.48 -8.49
CA LYS A 25 26.06 2.37 -8.12
C LYS A 25 24.80 2.05 -8.94
N ILE A 26 24.95 1.73 -10.23
CA ILE A 26 23.83 1.37 -11.10
C ILE A 26 23.26 -0.01 -10.73
N LEU A 27 24.11 -1.03 -10.48
CA LEU A 27 23.67 -2.34 -9.99
C LEU A 27 22.88 -2.23 -8.70
N ILE A 28 23.39 -1.45 -7.73
CA ILE A 28 22.69 -1.16 -6.48
C ILE A 28 21.36 -0.45 -6.73
N SER A 29 21.30 0.51 -7.66
CA SER A 29 20.06 1.19 -8.02
C SER A 29 19.02 0.22 -8.58
N ILE A 30 19.43 -0.73 -9.43
CA ILE A 30 18.55 -1.76 -9.99
C ILE A 30 18.07 -2.72 -8.89
N LEU A 31 18.94 -3.12 -7.97
CA LEU A 31 18.59 -3.94 -6.81
C LEU A 31 17.54 -3.26 -5.91
N ASN A 32 17.71 -1.97 -5.61
CA ASN A 32 16.73 -1.20 -4.84
C ASN A 32 15.39 -1.07 -5.58
N LYS A 33 15.40 -0.93 -6.92
CA LYS A 33 14.18 -0.98 -7.74
C LYS A 33 13.50 -2.35 -7.65
N LEU A 34 14.27 -3.44 -7.67
CA LEU A 34 13.72 -4.79 -7.52
C LEU A 34 13.05 -4.95 -6.16
N ALA A 35 13.66 -4.45 -5.09
CA ALA A 35 13.06 -4.45 -3.76
C ALA A 35 11.77 -3.64 -3.66
N LEU A 36 11.69 -2.50 -4.34
CA LEU A 36 10.45 -1.71 -4.44
C LEU A 36 9.31 -2.50 -5.09
N THR A 37 9.59 -3.42 -6.01
CA THR A 37 8.52 -4.21 -6.66
C THR A 37 7.75 -5.12 -5.69
N LEU A 38 8.37 -5.53 -4.57
CA LEU A 38 7.72 -6.30 -3.50
C LEU A 38 6.56 -5.54 -2.83
N THR A 39 6.51 -4.21 -2.97
CA THR A 39 5.49 -3.38 -2.33
C THR A 39 4.18 -3.31 -3.11
N TYR A 40 4.27 -3.46 -4.44
CA TYR A 40 3.12 -3.34 -5.35
C TYR A 40 2.71 -4.68 -5.98
N ASN A 41 3.59 -5.70 -5.91
CA ASN A 41 3.38 -7.06 -6.43
C ASN A 41 2.88 -7.05 -7.89
N ASN A 42 3.61 -6.34 -8.77
CA ASN A 42 3.30 -6.24 -10.19
C ASN A 42 4.24 -7.14 -11.01
N PRO A 43 3.78 -8.30 -11.53
CA PRO A 43 4.62 -9.27 -12.22
C PRO A 43 5.34 -8.73 -13.46
N ILE A 44 4.71 -7.79 -14.18
CA ILE A 44 5.30 -7.18 -15.39
C ILE A 44 6.52 -6.35 -15.00
N GLU A 45 6.36 -5.53 -13.97
CA GLU A 45 7.43 -4.66 -13.47
C GLU A 45 8.57 -5.48 -12.86
N ILE A 46 8.25 -6.55 -12.14
CA ILE A 46 9.24 -7.50 -11.60
C ILE A 46 10.11 -8.07 -12.73
N ASN A 47 9.48 -8.64 -13.77
CA ASN A 47 10.22 -9.23 -14.88
C ASN A 47 11.05 -8.19 -15.64
N ARG A 48 10.54 -6.96 -15.78
CA ARG A 48 11.26 -5.86 -16.42
C ARG A 48 12.52 -5.47 -15.65
N VAL A 49 12.42 -5.25 -14.34
CA VAL A 49 13.56 -4.89 -13.49
C VAL A 49 14.57 -6.04 -13.39
N PHE A 50 14.09 -7.27 -13.34
CA PHE A 50 14.94 -8.46 -13.30
C PHE A 50 15.74 -8.65 -14.60
N LYS A 51 15.11 -8.44 -15.76
CA LYS A 51 15.81 -8.43 -17.05
C LYS A 51 16.90 -7.36 -17.08
N GLN A 52 16.56 -6.14 -16.63
CA GLN A 52 17.52 -5.04 -16.51
C GLN A 52 18.70 -5.38 -15.60
N LEU A 53 18.47 -6.10 -14.50
CA LEU A 53 19.53 -6.55 -13.60
C LEU A 53 20.50 -7.52 -14.29
N ILE A 54 19.98 -8.51 -15.00
CA ILE A 54 20.79 -9.51 -15.70
C ILE A 54 21.64 -8.84 -16.78
N GLU A 55 21.01 -8.07 -17.67
CA GLU A 55 21.71 -7.39 -18.78
C GLU A 55 22.81 -6.45 -18.27
N TYR A 56 22.54 -5.73 -17.18
CA TYR A 56 23.52 -4.80 -16.64
C TYR A 56 24.63 -5.51 -15.85
N ALA A 57 24.34 -6.63 -15.19
CA ALA A 57 25.36 -7.44 -14.51
C ALA A 57 26.33 -8.05 -15.52
N GLU A 58 25.83 -8.61 -16.63
CA GLU A 58 26.67 -9.14 -17.72
C GLU A 58 27.57 -8.04 -18.29
N PHE A 59 27.01 -6.87 -18.62
CA PHE A 59 27.78 -5.72 -19.09
C PHE A 59 28.87 -5.29 -18.09
N HIS A 60 28.53 -5.24 -16.81
CA HIS A 60 29.48 -4.87 -15.75
C HIS A 60 30.62 -5.89 -15.65
N PHE A 61 30.30 -7.18 -15.62
CA PHE A 61 31.28 -8.26 -15.53
C PHE A 61 32.26 -8.23 -16.71
N GLU A 62 31.75 -8.11 -17.94
CA GLU A 62 32.60 -7.99 -19.14
C GLU A 62 33.50 -6.74 -19.06
N SER A 63 32.92 -5.59 -18.71
CA SER A 63 33.63 -4.33 -18.58
C SER A 63 34.71 -4.35 -17.51
N GLU A 64 34.49 -5.08 -16.43
CA GLU A 64 35.41 -5.17 -15.30
C GLU A 64 36.55 -6.16 -15.61
N GLU A 65 36.23 -7.32 -16.19
CA GLU A 65 37.22 -8.32 -16.59
C GLU A 65 38.21 -7.78 -17.63
N GLU A 66 37.77 -6.90 -18.54
CA GLU A 66 38.66 -6.16 -19.46
C GLU A 66 39.81 -5.46 -18.72
N ILE A 67 39.51 -4.83 -17.58
CA ILE A 67 40.50 -4.12 -16.76
C ILE A 67 41.42 -5.14 -16.07
N TRP A 68 40.84 -6.19 -15.50
CA TRP A 68 41.62 -7.19 -14.76
C TRP A 68 42.59 -7.98 -15.66
N ILE A 69 42.17 -8.30 -16.89
CA ILE A 69 42.98 -9.02 -17.88
C ILE A 69 44.26 -8.25 -18.24
N GLU A 70 44.19 -6.92 -18.31
CA GLU A 70 45.34 -6.06 -18.62
C GLU A 70 46.47 -6.22 -17.60
N TYR A 71 46.16 -6.47 -16.33
CA TYR A 71 47.14 -6.52 -15.24
C TYR A 71 47.45 -7.93 -14.74
N LEU A 72 46.46 -8.83 -14.69
CA LEU A 72 46.60 -10.16 -14.08
C LEU A 72 46.87 -11.28 -15.09
N HIS A 73 46.61 -11.05 -16.39
CA HIS A 73 46.84 -12.02 -17.46
C HIS A 73 46.27 -13.42 -17.13
N ASN A 74 47.10 -14.45 -16.94
CA ASN A 74 46.66 -15.83 -16.65
C ASN A 74 46.76 -16.20 -15.15
N ASP A 75 46.73 -15.21 -14.25
CA ASP A 75 46.81 -15.44 -12.82
C ASP A 75 45.54 -16.11 -12.25
N SER A 76 45.72 -16.87 -11.17
CA SER A 76 44.63 -17.60 -10.50
C SER A 76 43.54 -16.69 -9.93
N TRP A 77 43.85 -15.43 -9.58
CA TRP A 77 42.85 -14.46 -9.13
C TRP A 77 41.86 -14.14 -10.24
N LEU A 78 42.33 -13.95 -11.47
CA LEU A 78 41.45 -13.70 -12.61
C LEU A 78 40.54 -14.91 -12.85
N SER A 79 41.11 -16.11 -12.93
CA SER A 79 40.29 -17.32 -13.14
C SER A 79 39.24 -17.54 -12.05
N SER A 80 39.58 -17.25 -10.79
CA SER A 80 38.63 -17.36 -9.67
C SER A 80 37.55 -16.28 -9.72
N HIS A 81 37.89 -15.07 -10.14
CA HIS A 81 36.95 -13.95 -10.28
C HIS A 81 35.93 -14.22 -11.40
N GLN A 82 36.40 -14.64 -12.58
CA GLN A 82 35.55 -15.05 -13.71
C GLN A 82 34.64 -16.25 -13.37
N LEU A 83 35.13 -17.18 -12.55
CA LEU A 83 34.29 -18.27 -12.04
C LEU A 83 33.18 -17.76 -11.10
N SER A 84 33.47 -16.75 -10.28
CA SER A 84 32.47 -16.09 -9.45
C SER A 84 31.36 -15.46 -10.30
N HIS A 85 31.73 -14.70 -11.35
CA HIS A 85 30.80 -14.10 -12.31
C HIS A 85 29.94 -15.13 -13.03
N SER A 86 30.56 -16.16 -13.62
CA SER A 86 29.83 -17.20 -14.34
C SER A 86 28.88 -18.01 -13.46
N SER A 87 29.11 -18.05 -12.13
CA SER A 87 28.21 -18.69 -11.16
C SER A 87 27.00 -17.84 -10.76
N PHE A 88 27.01 -16.53 -11.04
CA PHE A 88 25.98 -15.58 -10.59
C PHE A 88 24.60 -15.88 -11.18
N LEU A 89 24.50 -15.93 -12.51
CA LEU A 89 23.21 -16.17 -13.20
C LEU A 89 22.64 -17.56 -12.90
N PRO A 90 23.41 -18.67 -12.93
CA PRO A 90 22.93 -19.98 -12.52
C PRO A 90 22.28 -19.95 -11.13
N LYS A 91 22.88 -19.23 -10.16
CA LYS A 91 22.33 -19.15 -8.81
C LYS A 91 21.02 -18.37 -8.76
N ILE A 92 20.90 -17.29 -9.52
CA ILE A 92 19.66 -16.53 -9.65
C ILE A 92 18.53 -17.38 -10.26
N PHE A 93 18.83 -18.13 -11.32
CA PHE A 93 17.84 -19.01 -11.95
C PHE A 93 17.44 -20.17 -11.02
N GLU A 94 18.39 -20.73 -10.27
CA GLU A 94 18.10 -21.72 -9.23
C GLU A 94 17.10 -21.18 -8.21
N LEU A 95 17.33 -19.97 -7.67
CA LEU A 95 16.43 -19.34 -6.71
C LEU A 95 15.05 -19.03 -7.29
N LYS A 96 15.00 -18.60 -8.57
CA LYS A 96 13.75 -18.31 -9.28
C LYS A 96 12.90 -19.55 -9.50
N ASN A 97 13.54 -20.70 -9.73
CA ASN A 97 12.88 -21.97 -10.04
C ASN A 97 12.64 -22.85 -8.80
N GLN A 98 12.83 -22.35 -7.58
CA GLN A 98 12.51 -23.09 -6.35
C GLN A 98 10.98 -23.26 -6.19
N ASP A 99 10.43 -24.33 -6.78
CA ASP A 99 9.00 -24.63 -6.90
C ASP A 99 8.36 -25.24 -5.61
N ARG A 100 8.99 -25.09 -4.44
CA ARG A 100 8.49 -25.68 -3.19
C ARG A 100 7.58 -24.72 -2.45
N GLY A 101 6.38 -24.47 -3.00
CA GLY A 101 5.29 -23.80 -2.29
C GLY A 101 5.50 -22.32 -1.94
N LYS A 102 6.59 -21.70 -2.42
CA LYS A 102 6.86 -20.27 -2.22
C LYS A 102 6.01 -19.43 -3.17
N ASN A 103 5.41 -18.37 -2.67
CA ASN A 103 4.76 -17.37 -3.51
C ASN A 103 5.81 -16.47 -4.19
N GLN A 104 5.37 -15.74 -5.24
CA GLN A 104 6.26 -14.87 -6.03
C GLN A 104 7.04 -13.85 -5.18
N SER A 105 6.45 -13.33 -4.11
CA SER A 105 7.12 -12.36 -3.23
C SER A 105 8.26 -13.01 -2.44
N GLU A 106 8.09 -14.24 -1.96
CA GLU A 106 9.11 -15.00 -1.23
C GLU A 106 10.30 -15.38 -2.13
N ILE A 107 10.03 -15.67 -3.39
CA ILE A 107 11.07 -15.93 -4.40
C ILE A 107 11.89 -14.65 -4.63
N ILE A 108 11.24 -13.52 -4.88
CA ILE A 108 11.92 -12.23 -5.11
C ILE A 108 12.73 -11.80 -3.89
N GLU A 109 12.20 -11.99 -2.68
CA GLU A 109 12.94 -11.71 -1.45
C GLU A 109 14.18 -12.60 -1.30
N SER A 110 14.06 -13.89 -1.61
CA SER A 110 15.22 -14.81 -1.60
C SER A 110 16.29 -14.34 -2.59
N ILE A 111 15.88 -13.87 -3.77
CA ILE A 111 16.77 -13.30 -4.79
C ILE A 111 17.42 -12.01 -4.28
N ILE A 112 16.66 -11.08 -3.70
CA ILE A 112 17.19 -9.82 -3.18
C ILE A 112 18.24 -10.07 -2.09
N LEU A 113 17.96 -10.97 -1.15
CA LEU A 113 18.91 -11.30 -0.08
C LEU A 113 20.20 -11.92 -0.65
N PHE A 114 20.07 -12.81 -1.62
CA PHE A 114 21.24 -13.33 -2.34
C PHE A 114 22.02 -12.21 -3.04
N LEU A 115 21.35 -11.31 -3.77
CA LEU A 115 21.99 -10.22 -4.50
C LEU A 115 22.72 -9.25 -3.57
N ILE A 116 22.08 -8.85 -2.46
CA ILE A 116 22.68 -7.98 -1.45
C ILE A 116 23.98 -8.60 -0.94
N ARG A 117 23.91 -9.87 -0.53
CA ARG A 117 25.07 -10.56 0.05
C ARG A 117 26.17 -10.80 -0.98
N TRP A 118 25.82 -11.28 -2.17
CA TRP A 118 26.77 -11.57 -3.23
C TRP A 118 27.46 -10.29 -3.69
N LEU A 119 26.70 -9.25 -4.04
CA LEU A 119 27.23 -7.98 -4.52
C LEU A 119 28.09 -7.30 -3.46
N ALA A 120 27.62 -7.21 -2.22
CA ALA A 120 28.38 -6.58 -1.16
C ALA A 120 29.68 -7.32 -0.84
N PHE A 121 29.67 -8.66 -0.80
CA PHE A 121 30.89 -9.44 -0.61
C PHE A 121 31.83 -9.31 -1.81
N HIS A 122 31.30 -9.37 -3.03
CA HIS A 122 32.08 -9.31 -4.24
C HIS A 122 32.85 -7.98 -4.35
N ILE A 123 32.14 -6.85 -4.16
CA ILE A 123 32.76 -5.51 -4.15
C ILE A 123 33.77 -5.38 -3.02
N LEU A 124 33.37 -5.78 -1.80
CA LEU A 124 34.19 -5.53 -0.61
C LEU A 124 35.41 -6.44 -0.53
N ASP A 125 35.39 -7.64 -1.10
CA ASP A 125 36.50 -8.60 -1.00
C ASP A 125 37.25 -8.77 -2.32
N ASN A 126 36.56 -9.04 -3.44
CA ASN A 126 37.23 -9.34 -4.71
C ASN A 126 37.69 -8.05 -5.40
N ASP A 127 36.76 -7.16 -5.74
CA ASP A 127 37.05 -6.03 -6.63
C ASP A 127 37.99 -5.04 -5.95
N LYS A 128 37.77 -4.77 -4.66
CA LYS A 128 38.71 -3.95 -3.86
C LYS A 128 40.10 -4.55 -3.74
N ARG A 129 40.22 -5.87 -3.64
CA ARG A 129 41.53 -6.52 -3.58
C ARG A 129 42.27 -6.37 -4.91
N MET A 130 41.57 -6.58 -6.02
CA MET A 130 42.13 -6.44 -7.36
C MET A 130 42.46 -4.98 -7.69
N ALA A 131 41.60 -4.03 -7.29
CA ALA A 131 41.86 -2.60 -7.41
C ALA A 131 43.09 -2.17 -6.60
N PHE A 132 43.25 -2.64 -5.36
CA PHE A 132 44.43 -2.32 -4.55
C PHE A 132 45.71 -2.98 -5.10
N PHE A 133 45.59 -4.16 -5.72
CA PHE A 133 46.69 -4.76 -6.47
C PHE A 133 47.14 -3.87 -7.64
N ILE A 134 46.20 -3.39 -8.47
CA ILE A 134 46.50 -2.45 -9.56
C ILE A 134 47.12 -1.15 -9.03
N GLU A 135 46.59 -0.57 -7.95
CA GLU A 135 47.13 0.64 -7.35
C GLU A 135 48.61 0.46 -6.95
N ASN A 136 48.96 -0.70 -6.39
CA ASN A 136 50.35 -1.01 -6.03
C ASN A 136 51.24 -1.21 -7.27
N MET A 137 50.74 -1.89 -8.31
CA MET A 137 51.44 -2.04 -9.58
C MET A 137 51.74 -0.69 -10.23
N GLN A 138 50.77 0.23 -10.23
CA GLN A 138 50.92 1.59 -10.77
C GLN A 138 51.93 2.43 -9.96
N LYS A 139 52.12 2.12 -8.67
CA LYS A 139 53.17 2.71 -7.83
C LYS A 139 54.56 2.08 -8.05
N GLY A 140 54.68 1.14 -8.98
CA GLY A 140 55.95 0.50 -9.36
C GLY A 140 56.32 -0.71 -8.51
N MET A 141 55.41 -1.25 -7.70
CA MET A 141 55.63 -2.48 -6.96
C MET A 141 55.69 -3.67 -7.92
N ALA A 142 56.55 -4.66 -7.63
CA ALA A 142 56.61 -5.88 -8.42
C ALA A 142 55.32 -6.71 -8.26
N PHE A 143 54.98 -7.51 -9.28
CA PHE A 143 53.73 -8.28 -9.34
C PHE A 143 53.43 -9.09 -8.07
N ASP A 144 54.37 -9.95 -7.64
CA ASP A 144 54.16 -10.80 -6.47
C ASP A 144 54.06 -9.99 -5.17
N GLU A 145 54.84 -8.91 -5.06
CA GLU A 145 54.80 -8.01 -3.91
C GLU A 145 53.45 -7.27 -3.82
N ALA A 146 52.93 -6.82 -4.95
CA ALA A 146 51.63 -6.16 -5.06
C ALA A 146 50.49 -7.11 -4.63
N LYS A 147 50.55 -8.39 -5.03
CA LYS A 147 49.58 -9.41 -4.61
C LYS A 147 49.64 -9.67 -3.11
N ILE A 148 50.84 -9.87 -2.56
CA ILE A 148 51.02 -10.10 -1.11
C ILE A 148 50.52 -8.90 -0.31
N SER A 149 50.82 -7.68 -0.76
CA SER A 149 50.33 -6.44 -0.15
C SER A 149 48.80 -6.38 -0.14
N ALA A 150 48.16 -6.71 -1.27
CA ALA A 150 46.71 -6.73 -1.39
C ALA A 150 46.03 -7.80 -0.54
N ASP A 151 46.56 -9.02 -0.52
CA ASP A 151 46.04 -10.07 0.36
C ASP A 151 46.20 -9.69 1.83
N ARG A 152 47.33 -9.10 2.24
CA ARG A 152 47.51 -8.64 3.63
C ARG A 152 46.52 -7.57 4.03
N LYS A 153 46.19 -6.64 3.12
CA LYS A 153 45.20 -5.60 3.37
C LYS A 153 43.77 -6.15 3.47
N MET A 154 43.46 -7.21 2.73
CA MET A 154 42.13 -7.80 2.66
C MET A 154 41.93 -9.04 3.56
N SER A 155 42.98 -9.50 4.23
CA SER A 155 42.95 -10.70 5.09
C SER A 155 42.73 -10.40 6.57
N GLY A 156 42.54 -11.47 7.36
CA GLY A 156 42.45 -11.41 8.80
C GLY A 156 41.14 -10.80 9.30
N SER A 157 41.26 -9.76 10.14
CA SER A 157 40.12 -9.13 10.81
C SER A 157 39.16 -8.41 9.85
N ILE A 158 39.63 -7.90 8.72
CA ILE A 158 38.81 -7.16 7.76
C ILE A 158 37.77 -8.08 7.09
N ARG A 159 38.18 -9.28 6.66
CA ARG A 159 37.25 -10.28 6.11
C ARG A 159 36.20 -10.72 7.14
N GLY A 160 36.61 -10.97 8.39
CA GLY A 160 35.68 -11.31 9.47
C GLY A 160 34.69 -10.19 9.81
N LEU A 161 35.14 -8.93 9.75
CA LEU A 161 34.28 -7.76 9.90
C LEU A 161 33.28 -7.63 8.74
N ILE A 162 33.72 -7.85 7.50
CA ILE A 162 32.83 -7.89 6.33
C ILE A 162 31.75 -8.95 6.52
N GLU A 163 32.11 -10.19 6.84
CA GLU A 163 31.14 -11.26 7.07
C GLU A 163 30.14 -10.94 8.19
N THR A 164 30.62 -10.35 9.30
CA THR A 164 29.77 -9.94 10.43
C THR A 164 28.80 -8.84 10.01
N VAL A 165 29.29 -7.82 9.30
CA VAL A 165 28.47 -6.70 8.79
C VAL A 165 27.43 -7.22 7.80
N LEU A 166 27.82 -8.10 6.88
CA LEU A 166 26.88 -8.70 5.91
C LEU A 166 25.79 -9.53 6.60
N THR A 167 26.14 -10.28 7.65
CA THR A 167 25.15 -11.05 8.42
C THR A 167 24.16 -10.14 9.17
N MET A 168 24.66 -9.04 9.76
CA MET A 168 23.79 -8.02 10.36
C MET A 168 22.90 -7.37 9.29
N TYR A 169 23.46 -7.14 8.11
CA TYR A 169 22.78 -6.54 6.97
C TYR A 169 21.65 -7.43 6.42
N ASP A 170 21.89 -8.73 6.32
CA ASP A 170 20.88 -9.73 5.94
C ASP A 170 19.68 -9.67 6.91
N SER A 171 19.95 -9.61 8.22
CA SER A 171 18.90 -9.51 9.25
C SER A 171 18.12 -8.19 9.15
N LEU A 172 18.83 -7.07 8.96
CA LEU A 172 18.21 -5.75 8.84
C LEU A 172 17.37 -5.63 7.56
N SER A 173 17.88 -6.13 6.43
CA SER A 173 17.20 -6.12 5.14
C SER A 173 15.93 -6.95 5.17
N SER A 174 16.01 -8.15 5.73
CA SER A 174 14.84 -9.04 5.92
C SER A 174 13.75 -8.36 6.76
N ARG A 175 14.12 -7.75 7.90
CA ARG A 175 13.17 -7.01 8.75
C ARG A 175 12.57 -5.81 8.03
N THR A 176 13.39 -5.06 7.30
CA THR A 176 12.93 -3.89 6.53
C THR A 176 11.90 -4.29 5.49
N LEU A 177 12.17 -5.35 4.72
CA LEU A 177 11.23 -5.88 3.72
C LEU A 177 9.92 -6.34 4.36
N ALA A 178 9.98 -7.04 5.50
CA ALA A 178 8.78 -7.47 6.23
C ALA A 178 7.92 -6.28 6.69
N LEU A 179 8.54 -5.27 7.32
CA LEU A 179 7.85 -4.06 7.78
C LEU A 179 7.20 -3.27 6.64
N VAL A 180 7.89 -3.17 5.50
CA VAL A 180 7.36 -2.49 4.32
C VAL A 180 6.13 -3.21 3.79
N ARG A 181 6.13 -4.55 3.75
CA ARG A 181 4.96 -5.34 3.34
C ARG A 181 3.79 -5.13 4.29
N GLU A 182 4.02 -5.24 5.60
CA GLU A 182 2.99 -5.05 6.63
C GLU A 182 2.38 -3.64 6.55
N SER A 183 3.22 -2.61 6.44
CA SER A 183 2.78 -1.21 6.32
C SER A 183 1.89 -0.99 5.09
N ASN A 184 2.25 -1.57 3.95
CA ASN A 184 1.45 -1.46 2.73
C ASN A 184 0.13 -2.24 2.81
N GLN A 185 0.15 -3.45 3.38
CA GLN A 185 -1.08 -4.22 3.61
C GLN A 185 -2.03 -3.48 4.55
N ARG A 186 -1.50 -2.89 5.63
CA ARG A 186 -2.26 -2.09 6.58
C ARG A 186 -2.91 -0.88 5.91
N LYS A 187 -2.18 -0.16 5.05
CA LYS A 187 -2.75 0.97 4.27
C LYS A 187 -3.90 0.55 3.36
N ARG A 188 -3.81 -0.61 2.70
CA ARG A 188 -4.89 -1.15 1.85
C ARG A 188 -6.13 -1.47 2.68
N MET A 189 -5.94 -2.19 3.79
CA MET A 189 -7.02 -2.51 4.72
C MET A 189 -7.69 -1.26 5.29
N GLU A 190 -6.92 -0.22 5.61
CA GLU A 190 -7.47 1.05 6.10
C GLU A 190 -8.34 1.74 5.04
N GLN A 191 -7.94 1.72 3.77
CA GLN A 191 -8.74 2.25 2.67
C GLN A 191 -10.04 1.47 2.45
N GLU A 192 -9.96 0.14 2.45
CA GLU A 192 -11.13 -0.75 2.33
C GLU A 192 -12.11 -0.52 3.49
N LEU A 193 -11.60 -0.46 4.72
CA LEU A 193 -12.40 -0.18 5.91
C LEU A 193 -13.09 1.19 5.81
N LYS A 194 -12.41 2.21 5.28
CA LYS A 194 -12.99 3.54 5.08
C LYS A 194 -14.15 3.52 4.07
N ILE A 195 -14.00 2.77 2.98
CA ILE A 195 -15.07 2.60 1.98
C ILE A 195 -16.25 1.84 2.57
N ALA A 196 -15.99 0.72 3.24
CA ALA A 196 -17.02 -0.10 3.89
C ALA A 196 -17.79 0.70 4.95
N ASN A 197 -17.10 1.50 5.78
CA ASN A 197 -17.74 2.35 6.78
C ASN A 197 -18.65 3.41 6.13
N LYS A 198 -18.22 4.01 5.02
CA LYS A 198 -19.06 4.95 4.26
C LYS A 198 -20.33 4.28 3.73
N GLN A 199 -20.21 3.09 3.15
CA GLN A 199 -21.36 2.32 2.65
C GLN A 199 -22.31 1.93 3.78
N LEU A 200 -21.78 1.48 4.92
CA LEU A 200 -22.57 1.14 6.11
C LEU A 200 -23.34 2.36 6.63
N ARG A 201 -22.71 3.53 6.72
CA ARG A 201 -23.39 4.78 7.12
C ARG A 201 -24.52 5.14 6.16
N GLN A 202 -24.31 5.01 4.86
CA GLN A 202 -25.34 5.28 3.85
C GLN A 202 -26.51 4.28 3.94
N ALA A 203 -26.22 3.00 4.12
CA ALA A 203 -27.23 1.97 4.32
C ALA A 203 -28.05 2.22 5.59
N ASN A 204 -27.38 2.53 6.71
CA ASN A 204 -28.05 2.87 7.97
C ASN A 204 -28.95 4.10 7.82
N ALA A 205 -28.47 5.18 7.19
CA ALA A 205 -29.29 6.37 6.95
C ALA A 205 -30.52 6.09 6.09
N ARG A 206 -30.38 5.21 5.08
CA ARG A 206 -31.50 4.78 4.24
C ARG A 206 -32.51 3.94 5.01
N LEU A 207 -32.03 2.99 5.82
CA LEU A 207 -32.89 2.15 6.69
C LEU A 207 -33.63 3.01 7.72
N GLU A 208 -32.95 3.98 8.32
CA GLU A 208 -33.57 4.92 9.25
C GLU A 208 -34.68 5.73 8.56
N SER A 209 -34.41 6.29 7.38
CA SER A 209 -35.41 7.03 6.60
C SER A 209 -36.64 6.18 6.27
N LEU A 210 -36.45 4.92 5.84
CA LEU A 210 -37.55 3.99 5.55
C LEU A 210 -38.34 3.62 6.82
N SER A 211 -37.65 3.49 7.97
CA SER A 211 -38.29 3.16 9.24
C SER A 211 -39.19 4.29 9.78
N ILE A 212 -38.93 5.55 9.41
CA ILE A 212 -39.64 6.74 9.94
C ILE A 212 -40.57 7.43 8.94
N THR A 213 -40.62 6.98 7.69
CA THR A 213 -41.41 7.58 6.61
C THR A 213 -42.58 6.67 6.23
N ASP A 214 -43.71 7.26 5.84
CA ASP A 214 -44.86 6.58 5.24
C ASP A 214 -44.64 6.44 3.73
N ASP A 215 -44.66 5.21 3.22
CA ASP A 215 -44.29 4.90 1.84
C ASP A 215 -45.23 5.52 0.79
N LEU A 216 -46.51 5.73 1.14
CA LEU A 216 -47.48 6.30 0.21
C LEU A 216 -47.32 7.81 0.08
N THR A 217 -47.28 8.54 1.19
CA THR A 217 -47.36 10.00 1.20
C THR A 217 -46.00 10.69 1.29
N GLY A 218 -44.95 9.98 1.71
CA GLY A 218 -43.62 10.54 1.95
C GLY A 218 -43.55 11.50 3.14
N LEU A 219 -44.58 11.49 4.00
CA LEU A 219 -44.59 12.11 5.32
C LEU A 219 -43.94 11.19 6.36
N SER A 220 -43.66 11.71 7.55
CA SER A 220 -43.25 10.86 8.65
C SER A 220 -44.37 9.91 9.08
N ASN A 221 -44.05 8.68 9.47
CA ASN A 221 -45.05 7.70 9.87
C ASN A 221 -45.41 7.80 11.36
N ARG A 222 -46.40 7.00 11.79
CA ARG A 222 -46.84 6.93 13.19
C ARG A 222 -45.72 6.59 14.18
N ARG A 223 -44.75 5.76 13.79
CA ARG A 223 -43.61 5.42 14.66
C ARG A 223 -42.76 6.66 14.93
N HIS A 224 -42.48 7.45 13.89
CA HIS A 224 -41.74 8.70 14.05
C HIS A 224 -42.53 9.72 14.87
N PHE A 225 -43.84 9.82 14.65
CA PHE A 225 -44.74 10.67 15.44
C PHE A 225 -44.59 10.41 16.94
N ASN A 226 -44.68 9.14 17.37
CA ASN A 226 -44.59 8.79 18.79
C ASN A 226 -43.26 9.25 19.42
N ASN A 227 -42.16 9.15 18.66
CA ASN A 227 -40.83 9.57 19.11
C ASN A 227 -40.72 11.10 19.20
N VAL A 228 -41.12 11.81 18.13
CA VAL A 228 -41.03 13.28 18.04
C VAL A 228 -41.96 13.94 19.04
N PHE A 229 -43.19 13.45 19.19
CA PHE A 229 -44.17 13.98 20.13
C PHE A 229 -43.63 13.99 21.57
N ALA A 230 -43.07 12.86 22.02
CA ALA A 230 -42.50 12.77 23.36
C ALA A 230 -41.31 13.73 23.58
N LEU A 231 -40.51 13.96 22.53
CA LEU A 231 -39.35 14.86 22.59
C LEU A 231 -39.77 16.33 22.60
N GLU A 232 -40.66 16.73 21.69
CA GLU A 232 -41.11 18.12 21.55
C GLU A 232 -41.91 18.60 22.77
N ILE A 233 -42.75 17.74 23.38
CA ILE A 233 -43.44 18.08 24.63
C ILE A 233 -42.46 18.31 25.78
N LYS A 234 -41.42 17.48 25.90
CA LYS A 234 -40.36 17.69 26.92
C LYS A 234 -39.61 19.00 26.66
N ARG A 235 -39.31 19.30 25.40
CA ARG A 235 -38.63 20.52 24.98
C ARG A 235 -39.45 21.76 25.31
N ALA A 236 -40.72 21.81 24.90
CA ALA A 236 -41.63 22.91 25.17
C ALA A 236 -41.76 23.21 26.66
N ARG A 237 -41.88 22.16 27.50
CA ARG A 237 -41.90 22.31 28.97
C ARG A 237 -40.62 22.93 29.53
N ARG A 238 -39.46 22.49 29.06
CA ARG A 238 -38.16 22.98 29.52
C ARG A 238 -37.90 24.43 29.09
N GLU A 239 -38.23 24.74 27.85
CA GLU A 239 -38.02 26.05 27.23
C GLU A 239 -39.15 27.04 27.55
N LYS A 240 -40.22 26.58 28.23
CA LYS A 240 -41.44 27.35 28.53
C LYS A 240 -42.08 27.95 27.28
N THR A 241 -42.05 27.20 26.18
CA THR A 241 -42.68 27.57 24.91
C THR A 241 -43.97 26.79 24.68
N SER A 242 -44.80 27.32 23.79
CA SER A 242 -46.03 26.66 23.35
C SER A 242 -45.76 25.67 22.21
N ALA A 243 -46.53 24.58 22.19
CA ALA A 243 -46.57 23.65 21.07
C ALA A 243 -48.03 23.32 20.74
N ALA A 244 -48.34 23.20 19.45
CA ALA A 244 -49.65 22.82 18.95
C ALA A 244 -49.60 21.45 18.30
N LEU A 245 -50.65 20.65 18.55
CA LEU A 245 -50.89 19.37 17.90
C LEU A 245 -52.19 19.46 17.11
N LEU A 246 -52.11 19.24 15.81
CA LEU A 246 -53.27 19.17 14.93
C LEU A 246 -53.47 17.73 14.50
N ILE A 247 -54.68 17.21 14.66
CA ILE A 247 -55.10 15.91 14.13
C ILE A 247 -56.08 16.19 13.01
N ILE A 248 -55.88 15.54 11.86
CA ILE A 248 -56.59 15.80 10.62
C ILE A 248 -57.11 14.47 10.09
N ASP A 249 -58.41 14.35 9.90
CA ASP A 249 -59.06 13.20 9.27
C ASP A 249 -59.71 13.65 7.95
N ILE A 250 -59.70 12.79 6.92
CA ILE A 250 -60.36 13.08 5.64
C ILE A 250 -61.78 12.51 5.68
N ASP A 251 -62.75 13.40 5.89
CA ASP A 251 -64.16 13.03 5.87
C ASP A 251 -64.56 12.33 4.57
N PHE A 252 -65.35 11.26 4.72
CA PHE A 252 -65.92 10.48 3.62
C PHE A 252 -64.88 9.84 2.69
N PHE A 253 -63.63 9.61 3.12
CA PHE A 253 -62.59 8.99 2.30
C PHE A 253 -63.03 7.63 1.71
N LYS A 254 -63.78 6.83 2.47
CA LYS A 254 -64.36 5.58 1.96
C LYS A 254 -65.21 5.78 0.69
N LYS A 255 -66.00 6.86 0.58
CA LYS A 255 -66.79 7.14 -0.63
C LYS A 255 -65.91 7.41 -1.85
N ILE A 256 -64.72 8.00 -1.66
CA ILE A 256 -63.75 8.20 -2.74
C ILE A 256 -63.26 6.84 -3.24
N ASN A 257 -62.90 5.95 -2.32
CA ASN A 257 -62.48 4.59 -2.68
C ASN A 257 -63.60 3.78 -3.35
N ASP A 258 -64.82 3.85 -2.81
CA ASP A 258 -65.96 3.10 -3.32
C ASP A 258 -66.38 3.57 -4.72
N ASN A 259 -66.30 4.88 -5.01
CA ASN A 259 -66.73 5.45 -6.30
C ASN A 259 -65.63 5.46 -7.38
N TYR A 260 -64.36 5.62 -6.99
CA TYR A 260 -63.26 5.86 -7.93
C TYR A 260 -62.11 4.86 -7.80
N GLY A 261 -62.24 3.88 -6.90
CA GLY A 261 -61.23 2.86 -6.63
C GLY A 261 -60.10 3.35 -5.73
N HIS A 262 -59.41 2.41 -5.10
CA HIS A 262 -58.30 2.67 -4.16
C HIS A 262 -57.16 3.50 -4.75
N SER A 263 -56.87 3.37 -6.05
CA SER A 263 -55.84 4.18 -6.71
C SER A 263 -56.15 5.69 -6.66
N MET A 264 -57.44 6.07 -6.68
CA MET A 264 -57.84 7.48 -6.52
C MET A 264 -57.73 7.93 -5.05
N GLY A 265 -58.06 7.05 -4.11
CA GLY A 265 -57.80 7.28 -2.69
C GLY A 265 -56.33 7.55 -2.41
N ASP A 266 -55.44 6.71 -2.94
CA ASP A 266 -53.98 6.88 -2.82
C ASP A 266 -53.50 8.23 -3.35
N LYS A 267 -53.97 8.64 -4.54
CA LYS A 267 -53.67 9.96 -5.11
C LYS A 267 -54.18 11.10 -4.23
N THR A 268 -55.31 10.93 -3.56
CA THR A 268 -55.88 11.91 -2.64
C THR A 268 -54.98 12.06 -1.42
N LEU A 269 -54.57 10.94 -0.81
CA LEU A 269 -53.67 10.92 0.34
C LEU A 269 -52.29 11.53 0.01
N ILE A 270 -51.73 11.23 -1.17
CA ILE A 270 -50.48 11.82 -1.66
C ILE A 270 -50.60 13.36 -1.73
N LYS A 271 -51.70 13.87 -2.30
CA LYS A 271 -51.91 15.33 -2.44
C LYS A 271 -52.03 16.02 -1.09
N VAL A 272 -52.77 15.42 -0.15
CA VAL A 272 -52.88 15.93 1.23
C VAL A 272 -51.52 15.94 1.90
N GLY A 273 -50.78 14.83 1.81
CA GLY A 273 -49.43 14.74 2.37
C GLY A 273 -48.47 15.80 1.82
N GLN A 274 -48.49 16.03 0.51
CA GLN A 274 -47.70 17.09 -0.13
C GLN A 274 -48.10 18.50 0.32
N ALA A 275 -49.40 18.76 0.53
CA ALA A 275 -49.87 20.05 1.05
C ALA A 275 -49.37 20.28 2.49
N LEU A 276 -49.51 19.28 3.37
CA LEU A 276 -49.01 19.36 4.75
C LEU A 276 -47.49 19.55 4.81
N LYS A 277 -46.74 18.81 3.99
CA LYS A 277 -45.27 18.95 3.87
C LYS A 277 -44.85 20.35 3.41
N LYS A 278 -45.62 20.98 2.51
CA LYS A 278 -45.36 22.36 2.05
C LYS A 278 -45.68 23.41 3.12
N LEU A 279 -46.60 23.12 4.04
CA LEU A 279 -46.93 24.02 5.15
C LEU A 279 -45.90 23.93 6.28
N CYS A 280 -45.40 22.73 6.59
CA CYS A 280 -44.41 22.49 7.65
C CYS A 280 -42.99 22.80 7.18
N LYS A 281 -42.62 24.08 7.11
CA LYS A 281 -41.29 24.53 6.66
C LYS A 281 -40.34 24.95 7.79
N ARG A 282 -40.86 25.21 8.99
CA ARG A 282 -40.03 25.71 10.09
C ARG A 282 -39.33 24.54 10.79
N PRO A 283 -38.10 24.73 11.29
CA PRO A 283 -37.50 23.79 12.22
C PRO A 283 -38.40 23.62 13.45
N GLY A 284 -38.89 22.41 13.70
CA GLY A 284 -39.86 22.12 14.76
C GLY A 284 -41.30 21.92 14.28
N ASP A 285 -41.60 22.18 13.00
CA ASP A 285 -42.86 21.77 12.38
C ASP A 285 -42.71 20.39 11.73
N TYR A 286 -43.57 19.46 12.09
CA TYR A 286 -43.55 18.08 11.57
C TYR A 286 -44.94 17.69 11.07
N ALA A 287 -44.99 17.02 9.91
CA ALA A 287 -46.20 16.42 9.38
C ALA A 287 -46.07 14.90 9.32
N PHE A 288 -47.11 14.21 9.79
CA PHE A 288 -47.17 12.76 9.91
C PHE A 288 -48.42 12.19 9.26
N ARG A 289 -48.34 10.93 8.80
CA ARG A 289 -49.51 10.08 8.57
C ARG A 289 -49.57 9.03 9.68
N LEU A 290 -50.70 8.98 10.38
CA LEU A 290 -50.89 8.06 11.52
C LEU A 290 -51.41 6.69 11.06
N GLY A 291 -52.18 6.65 9.97
CA GLY A 291 -52.72 5.43 9.35
C GLY A 291 -54.01 5.74 8.60
N GLY A 292 -54.43 4.89 7.66
CA GLY A 292 -55.67 5.11 6.89
C GLY A 292 -55.68 6.50 6.22
N GLU A 293 -56.74 7.28 6.50
CA GLU A 293 -56.90 8.68 6.12
C GLU A 293 -56.47 9.72 7.18
N GLU A 294 -55.86 9.29 8.29
CA GLU A 294 -55.49 10.15 9.42
C GLU A 294 -54.08 10.75 9.27
N PHE A 295 -54.01 12.07 9.42
CA PHE A 295 -52.78 12.88 9.41
C PHE A 295 -52.62 13.65 10.72
N CYS A 296 -51.40 14.08 11.00
CA CYS A 296 -51.08 14.87 12.18
C CYS A 296 -50.00 15.90 11.88
N VAL A 297 -50.09 17.07 12.51
CA VAL A 297 -49.04 18.09 12.50
C VAL A 297 -48.66 18.45 13.93
N ILE A 298 -47.35 18.50 14.19
CA ILE A 298 -46.80 19.14 15.39
C ILE A 298 -46.17 20.46 14.95
N ALA A 299 -46.50 21.55 15.63
CA ALA A 299 -45.86 22.84 15.43
C ALA A 299 -45.34 23.37 16.76
N SER A 300 -44.02 23.53 16.86
CA SER A 300 -43.34 23.96 18.07
C SER A 300 -42.99 25.46 18.03
N ASN A 301 -42.87 26.08 19.20
CA ASN A 301 -42.52 27.50 19.37
C ASN A 301 -43.50 28.46 18.67
N MET A 302 -44.79 28.22 18.90
CA MET A 302 -45.86 29.18 18.58
C MET A 302 -45.90 30.35 19.56
#